data_AF-A0AAJ7T435-F1
#
_entry.id   AF-A0AAJ7T435-F1
#
_cell.length_a   1.000
_cell.length_b   1.000
_cell.length_c   1.000
_cell.angle_alpha   90.00
_cell.angle_beta   90.00
_cell.angle_gamma   90.00
#
_symmetry.space_group_name_H-M   'P 1'
#
loop_
_entity.id
_entity.type
_entity.pdbx_description
1 polymer ?
#
loop_
_entity_poly.entity_id
_entity_poly.type
_entity_poly.pdbx_seq_one_letter_code
_entity_poly.pdbx_strand_id
1 'polypeptide(L)'
;MPIFFLLFSRRRCSREVKRLSLYKKSAASAERELRSVECDRRDQLPLGSHAAAAAAASSSSSQLTTAACAAAPETAAGSSVGSSVGSSAGHGQQMRARLAVSPLRTETRTDHEARASLEQARGHVSHDCELMTQKITKLSHQLKVNQEHQRDLSSELSKKNSMMHEYLNINSTLQETTIDLQRALTDTTLGNCRLQEEVRSLSESNARGLRELQECEARLRTAQRRGQTLQLQVEACQAANESVIRETTRRLYGEYYAQLTQQESQHRTHVADFLARQMEYEARLQRADEAREDTERTLAESQRRSRELERLLSGLQDERELFLRRQEEVESELSLIQARPSGSQGEKKRCEQLEGEVACLHEKIRHLNGIIISQDRKIKGVLEKVERLQWELQQKDAMISNLQQKVATLEAENAALKRRLEEQSRAAKTSERSTPNLSIPSYQPHLPPALTRRQWSVESSSENGDSPLARLRKLRASRIQPGPGSKEAERND
;
A
#
# COMPACT_ATOMS: atom_id res chain seq x y z
N MET A 1 -50.25 40.45 24.98
CA MET A 1 -49.08 39.98 24.21
C MET A 1 -48.61 38.53 24.44
N PRO A 2 -48.65 37.88 25.63
CA PRO A 2 -47.91 36.62 25.84
C PRO A 2 -48.39 35.41 25.01
N ILE A 3 -49.68 35.35 24.65
CA ILE A 3 -50.30 34.21 23.95
C ILE A 3 -49.64 33.93 22.58
N PHE A 4 -49.26 34.98 21.85
CA PHE A 4 -48.62 34.83 20.54
C PHE A 4 -47.27 34.10 20.61
N PHE A 5 -46.49 34.34 21.66
CA PHE A 5 -45.17 33.70 21.83
C PHE A 5 -45.29 32.19 22.06
N LEU A 6 -46.25 31.76 22.88
CA LEU A 6 -46.55 30.36 23.13
C LEU A 6 -47.03 29.63 21.87
N LEU A 7 -47.89 30.27 21.06
CA LEU A 7 -48.34 29.73 19.78
C LEU A 7 -47.19 29.62 18.76
N PHE A 8 -46.28 30.59 18.72
CA PHE A 8 -45.12 30.55 17.83
C PHE A 8 -44.14 29.43 18.21
N SER A 9 -43.86 29.27 19.51
CA SER A 9 -43.03 28.17 20.04
C SER A 9 -43.64 26.79 19.78
N ARG A 10 -44.96 26.62 19.98
CA ARG A 10 -45.66 25.37 19.60
C ARG A 10 -45.58 25.08 18.10
N ARG A 11 -45.77 26.10 17.24
CA ARG A 11 -45.64 25.95 15.78
C ARG A 11 -44.21 25.62 15.33
N ARG A 12 -43.19 26.19 15.99
CA ARG A 12 -41.78 25.89 15.71
C ARG A 12 -41.43 24.45 16.11
N CYS A 13 -41.77 24.04 17.33
CA CYS A 13 -41.56 22.67 17.82
C CYS A 13 -42.25 21.62 16.91
N SER A 14 -43.50 21.87 16.51
CA SER A 14 -44.23 20.98 15.59
C SER A 14 -43.56 20.84 14.21
N ARG A 15 -42.90 21.89 13.69
CA ARG A 15 -42.12 21.83 12.45
C ARG A 15 -40.83 21.01 12.61
N GLU A 16 -40.11 21.20 13.72
CA GLU A 16 -38.88 20.44 13.99
C GLU A 16 -39.15 18.94 14.18
N VAL A 17 -40.21 18.57 14.92
CA VAL A 17 -40.66 17.17 15.06
C VAL A 17 -41.01 16.55 13.70
N LYS A 18 -41.64 17.31 12.79
CA LYS A 18 -41.91 16.84 11.41
C LYS A 18 -40.62 16.65 10.59
N ARG A 19 -39.61 17.54 10.70
CA ARG A 19 -38.30 17.33 10.07
C ARG A 19 -37.61 16.07 10.58
N LEU A 20 -37.60 15.86 11.90
CA LEU A 20 -36.99 14.66 12.52
C LEU A 20 -37.72 13.37 12.13
N SER A 21 -39.04 13.41 11.97
CA SER A 21 -39.84 12.28 11.45
C SER A 21 -39.45 11.93 10.01
N LEU A 22 -39.29 12.93 9.13
CA LEU A 22 -38.85 12.72 7.75
C LEU A 22 -37.41 12.19 7.67
N TYR A 23 -36.50 12.71 8.50
CA TYR A 23 -35.11 12.22 8.57
C TYR A 23 -35.04 10.75 8.99
N LYS A 24 -35.81 10.33 10.01
CA LYS A 24 -35.90 8.93 10.43
C LYS A 24 -36.48 8.02 9.34
N LYS A 25 -37.48 8.50 8.57
CA LYS A 25 -38.02 7.75 7.42
C LYS A 25 -37.01 7.59 6.29
N SER A 26 -36.22 8.63 6.00
CA SER A 26 -35.14 8.57 5.00
C SER A 26 -34.05 7.59 5.39
N ALA A 27 -33.58 7.62 6.65
CA ALA A 27 -32.59 6.68 7.16
C ALA A 27 -33.08 5.22 7.08
N ALA A 28 -34.32 4.96 7.52
CA ALA A 28 -34.94 3.63 7.44
C ALA A 28 -35.25 3.16 6.00
N SER A 29 -35.11 4.02 4.98
CA SER A 29 -35.15 3.63 3.57
C SER A 29 -33.76 3.20 3.10
N ALA A 30 -32.73 4.01 3.38
CA ALA A 30 -31.34 3.70 3.05
C ALA A 30 -30.86 2.38 3.70
N GLU A 31 -31.27 2.11 4.95
CA GLU A 31 -30.99 0.83 5.62
C GLU A 31 -31.61 -0.39 4.93
N ARG A 32 -32.68 -0.23 4.14
CA ARG A 32 -33.30 -1.31 3.34
C ARG A 32 -32.63 -1.50 2.00
N GLU A 33 -32.23 -0.40 1.35
CA GLU A 33 -31.45 -0.43 0.11
C GLU A 33 -30.08 -1.08 0.34
N LEU A 34 -29.41 -0.75 1.46
CA LEU A 34 -28.17 -1.43 1.84
C LEU A 34 -28.37 -2.95 2.07
N ARG A 35 -29.45 -3.35 2.75
CA ARG A 35 -29.75 -4.77 2.99
C ARG A 35 -30.14 -5.56 1.74
N SER A 36 -30.77 -4.93 0.75
CA SER A 36 -31.02 -5.59 -0.54
C SER A 36 -29.71 -5.79 -1.31
N VAL A 37 -28.85 -4.77 -1.36
CA VAL A 37 -27.51 -4.85 -1.96
C VAL A 37 -26.60 -5.87 -1.24
N GLU A 38 -26.80 -6.13 0.06
CA GLU A 38 -26.10 -7.22 0.77
C GLU A 38 -26.65 -8.62 0.45
N CYS A 39 -27.95 -8.77 0.15
CA CYS A 39 -28.52 -10.03 -0.33
C CYS A 39 -28.02 -10.38 -1.73
N ASP A 40 -28.12 -9.45 -2.69
CA ASP A 40 -27.71 -9.63 -4.10
C ASP A 40 -26.23 -10.04 -4.26
N ARG A 41 -25.42 -9.79 -3.21
CA ARG A 41 -23.99 -10.07 -3.16
C ARG A 41 -23.63 -11.43 -2.56
N ARG A 42 -24.58 -12.18 -1.99
CA ARG A 42 -24.34 -13.55 -1.46
C ARG A 42 -24.54 -14.64 -2.50
N ASP A 43 -25.37 -14.40 -3.51
CA ASP A 43 -25.74 -15.42 -4.50
C ASP A 43 -24.74 -15.55 -5.69
N GLN A 44 -23.54 -14.98 -5.56
CA GLN A 44 -22.53 -14.91 -6.63
C GLN A 44 -21.17 -15.55 -6.23
N LEU A 45 -21.19 -16.75 -5.64
CA LEU A 45 -20.00 -17.57 -5.40
C LEU A 45 -20.02 -18.86 -6.25
N PRO A 46 -19.21 -18.96 -7.33
CA PRO A 46 -19.08 -20.20 -8.09
C PRO A 46 -18.21 -21.21 -7.34
N LEU A 47 -18.63 -22.48 -7.33
CA LEU A 47 -17.84 -23.61 -6.84
C LEU A 47 -16.67 -23.88 -7.80
N GLY A 48 -15.45 -23.94 -7.28
CA GLY A 48 -14.24 -24.19 -8.07
C GLY A 48 -14.12 -25.65 -8.53
N SER A 49 -13.98 -25.86 -9.84
CA SER A 49 -13.81 -27.20 -10.45
C SER A 49 -12.35 -27.48 -10.81
N HIS A 50 -11.77 -28.55 -10.24
CA HIS A 50 -10.46 -29.08 -10.61
C HIS A 50 -10.58 -30.31 -11.53
N ALA A 51 -10.52 -30.12 -12.84
CA ALA A 51 -10.41 -31.23 -13.82
C ALA A 51 -9.91 -30.77 -15.21
N ALA A 52 -8.60 -30.54 -15.38
CA ALA A 52 -7.99 -30.30 -16.69
C ALA A 52 -6.47 -30.62 -16.69
N ALA A 53 -6.08 -31.85 -17.04
CA ALA A 53 -4.68 -32.25 -17.15
C ALA A 53 -4.49 -33.41 -18.15
N ALA A 54 -4.49 -33.12 -19.45
CA ALA A 54 -4.13 -34.07 -20.50
C ALA A 54 -3.70 -33.35 -21.80
N ALA A 55 -2.39 -33.20 -22.04
CA ALA A 55 -1.87 -32.64 -23.30
C ALA A 55 -0.45 -33.15 -23.65
N ALA A 56 -0.37 -33.83 -24.79
CA ALA A 56 0.76 -33.94 -25.73
C ALA A 56 2.22 -34.15 -25.24
N ALA A 57 2.70 -35.40 -25.37
CA ALA A 57 4.00 -35.76 -25.98
C ALA A 57 3.84 -37.19 -26.58
N SER A 58 4.00 -37.44 -27.89
CA SER A 58 5.24 -37.36 -28.70
C SER A 58 6.34 -38.27 -28.13
N SER A 59 6.36 -39.59 -28.38
CA SER A 59 6.55 -40.32 -29.65
C SER A 59 7.99 -40.26 -30.20
N SER A 60 8.82 -41.23 -29.84
CA SER A 60 9.98 -41.64 -30.66
C SER A 60 10.54 -43.03 -30.28
N SER A 61 11.11 -43.70 -31.27
CA SER A 61 12.13 -44.77 -31.20
C SER A 61 11.89 -46.04 -30.35
N SER A 62 11.57 -47.14 -31.05
CA SER A 62 12.34 -48.41 -30.95
C SER A 62 12.20 -49.16 -32.29
N GLN A 63 13.28 -49.77 -32.78
CA GLN A 63 13.30 -50.57 -34.02
C GLN A 63 13.30 -52.07 -33.71
N LEU A 64 12.68 -52.87 -34.57
CA LEU A 64 12.73 -54.34 -34.82
C LEU A 64 11.47 -54.64 -35.70
N THR A 65 11.41 -55.56 -36.67
CA THR A 65 12.22 -56.74 -37.05
C THR A 65 12.08 -57.06 -38.56
N THR A 66 13.08 -57.77 -39.13
CA THR A 66 13.02 -58.77 -40.24
C THR A 66 12.11 -58.60 -41.49
N ALA A 67 12.72 -58.45 -42.68
CA ALA A 67 12.28 -58.92 -44.03
C ALA A 67 13.22 -58.31 -45.11
N ALA A 68 13.50 -58.88 -46.29
CA ALA A 68 13.37 -60.25 -46.85
C ALA A 68 14.30 -60.39 -48.08
N CYS A 69 14.27 -61.54 -48.78
CA CYS A 69 15.14 -61.90 -49.92
C CYS A 69 14.93 -61.06 -51.21
N ALA A 70 15.95 -60.98 -52.08
CA ALA A 70 15.83 -61.08 -53.56
C ALA A 70 17.20 -61.08 -54.30
N ALA A 71 17.18 -61.51 -55.58
CA ALA A 71 18.19 -61.38 -56.66
C ALA A 71 19.60 -61.98 -56.40
N ALA A 72 20.09 -63.04 -57.06
CA ALA A 72 20.04 -63.52 -58.47
C ALA A 72 21.14 -62.91 -59.39
N PRO A 73 21.59 -63.61 -60.46
CA PRO A 73 22.98 -63.52 -60.97
C PRO A 73 23.11 -62.99 -62.42
N GLU A 74 24.35 -62.88 -62.93
CA GLU A 74 24.79 -63.18 -64.32
C GLU A 74 26.36 -63.13 -64.39
N THR A 75 27.14 -64.07 -64.95
CA THR A 75 27.41 -64.68 -66.29
C THR A 75 28.60 -64.07 -67.07
N ALA A 76 29.13 -64.83 -68.06
CA ALA A 76 30.25 -64.53 -69.00
C ALA A 76 31.67 -64.40 -68.37
N ALA A 77 32.80 -64.68 -69.05
CA ALA A 77 33.16 -65.51 -70.22
C ALA A 77 34.72 -65.63 -70.24
N GLY A 78 35.41 -66.57 -70.90
CA GLY A 78 35.02 -67.77 -71.67
C GLY A 78 36.27 -68.55 -72.17
N SER A 79 36.05 -69.57 -73.04
CA SER A 79 36.82 -69.89 -74.29
C SER A 79 38.37 -69.89 -74.32
N SER A 80 39.11 -70.84 -74.91
CA SER A 80 38.89 -72.15 -75.60
C SER A 80 40.23 -72.95 -75.55
N VAL A 81 40.39 -74.24 -75.91
CA VAL A 81 40.34 -74.93 -77.23
C VAL A 81 40.21 -76.45 -76.95
N GLY A 82 39.31 -77.22 -77.59
CA GLY A 82 39.59 -78.09 -78.75
C GLY A 82 40.35 -79.40 -78.38
N SER A 83 39.93 -80.62 -78.73
CA SER A 83 39.01 -81.06 -79.81
C SER A 83 38.21 -82.34 -79.45
N SER A 84 37.51 -82.93 -80.43
CA SER A 84 36.33 -83.81 -80.27
C SER A 84 36.55 -85.34 -80.42
N VAL A 85 35.55 -86.12 -79.96
CA VAL A 85 34.77 -87.20 -80.66
C VAL A 85 35.43 -87.89 -81.89
N GLY A 86 35.32 -89.21 -82.14
CA GLY A 86 34.52 -90.29 -81.51
C GLY A 86 34.46 -91.57 -82.40
N SER A 87 33.41 -92.39 -82.25
CA SER A 87 33.32 -93.81 -82.65
C SER A 87 33.50 -94.23 -84.14
N SER A 88 34.05 -95.45 -84.29
CA SER A 88 33.71 -96.54 -85.25
C SER A 88 33.98 -96.45 -86.77
N ALA A 89 34.77 -97.43 -87.23
CA ALA A 89 34.65 -98.24 -88.48
C ALA A 89 34.57 -97.57 -89.87
N GLY A 90 35.61 -97.74 -90.70
CA GLY A 90 35.59 -97.44 -92.14
C GLY A 90 36.83 -97.94 -92.91
N HIS A 91 36.63 -98.62 -94.04
CA HIS A 91 37.67 -99.25 -94.89
C HIS A 91 38.53 -98.26 -95.71
N GLY A 92 39.75 -98.67 -96.12
CA GLY A 92 40.21 -98.37 -97.49
C GLY A 92 41.72 -98.29 -97.80
N GLN A 93 42.18 -99.13 -98.76
CA GLN A 93 43.34 -98.92 -99.68
C GLN A 93 44.76 -98.96 -99.07
N GLN A 94 45.87 -99.36 -99.74
CA GLN A 94 46.24 -99.94 -101.07
C GLN A 94 47.68 -100.55 -100.90
N MET A 95 48.39 -101.30 -101.78
CA MET A 95 48.28 -101.79 -103.18
C MET A 95 49.30 -102.95 -103.45
N ARG A 96 49.20 -103.61 -104.62
CA ARG A 96 50.20 -104.45 -105.36
C ARG A 96 50.67 -105.81 -104.77
N ALA A 97 51.00 -106.85 -105.57
CA ALA A 97 50.61 -107.19 -106.96
C ALA A 97 51.07 -108.61 -107.41
N ARG A 98 50.16 -109.41 -108.04
CA ARG A 98 50.40 -110.46 -109.08
C ARG A 98 51.26 -111.71 -108.69
N LEU A 99 51.13 -112.89 -109.32
CA LEU A 99 50.17 -113.47 -110.30
C LEU A 99 50.08 -115.01 -110.09
N ALA A 100 49.30 -115.76 -110.89
CA ALA A 100 48.92 -117.15 -110.58
C ALA A 100 48.85 -118.13 -111.79
N VAL A 101 49.01 -119.43 -111.48
CA VAL A 101 48.46 -120.65 -112.16
C VAL A 101 48.86 -120.97 -113.62
N SER A 102 49.42 -122.18 -113.85
CA SER A 102 48.81 -123.28 -114.65
C SER A 102 49.70 -124.56 -114.70
N PRO A 103 49.14 -125.79 -114.79
CA PRO A 103 49.89 -127.05 -114.95
C PRO A 103 49.57 -127.84 -116.25
N LEU A 104 50.46 -128.77 -116.68
CA LEU A 104 50.17 -130.22 -116.95
C LEU A 104 51.21 -130.98 -117.83
N ARG A 105 51.53 -132.22 -117.40
CA ARG A 105 51.80 -133.48 -118.16
C ARG A 105 53.03 -133.67 -119.12
N THR A 106 53.72 -134.81 -118.87
CA THR A 106 54.28 -135.83 -119.82
C THR A 106 55.39 -135.46 -120.83
N GLU A 107 56.41 -136.29 -121.13
CA GLU A 107 56.83 -137.60 -120.58
C GLU A 107 58.27 -138.01 -120.97
N THR A 108 59.00 -138.67 -120.05
CA THR A 108 60.25 -139.45 -120.30
C THR A 108 61.48 -138.65 -120.82
N ARG A 109 62.74 -139.15 -120.79
CA ARG A 109 63.32 -140.43 -120.31
C ARG A 109 64.80 -140.22 -119.88
N THR A 110 65.34 -141.18 -119.14
CA THR A 110 66.77 -141.35 -118.77
C THR A 110 67.44 -140.30 -117.87
N ASP A 111 68.47 -140.63 -117.07
CA ASP A 111 68.57 -141.74 -116.08
C ASP A 111 69.78 -141.52 -115.13
N HIS A 112 69.75 -142.19 -113.97
CA HIS A 112 70.92 -142.65 -113.19
C HIS A 112 71.83 -141.75 -112.29
N GLU A 113 71.69 -140.43 -112.18
CA GLU A 113 72.49 -139.66 -111.19
C GLU A 113 71.72 -139.15 -109.94
N ALA A 114 70.39 -139.08 -109.99
CA ALA A 114 69.55 -138.36 -109.01
C ALA A 114 69.21 -139.11 -107.70
N ARG A 115 70.10 -139.96 -107.16
CA ARG A 115 69.81 -140.77 -105.94
C ARG A 115 70.78 -140.66 -104.75
N ALA A 116 71.97 -140.07 -104.89
CA ALA A 116 72.91 -139.94 -103.78
C ALA A 116 72.72 -138.64 -102.95
N SER A 117 72.42 -137.52 -103.60
CA SER A 117 72.49 -136.18 -102.97
C SER A 117 71.28 -135.78 -102.11
N LEU A 118 70.31 -136.68 -101.87
CA LEU A 118 69.05 -136.35 -101.19
C LEU A 118 68.97 -136.79 -99.72
N GLU A 119 69.93 -137.56 -99.19
CA GLU A 119 69.97 -137.86 -97.74
C GLU A 119 70.61 -136.72 -96.93
N GLN A 120 71.55 -135.97 -97.52
CA GLN A 120 72.31 -134.92 -96.83
C GLN A 120 71.46 -133.67 -96.47
N ALA A 121 70.33 -133.46 -97.15
CA ALA A 121 69.45 -132.29 -96.93
C ALA A 121 68.51 -132.44 -95.71
N ARG A 122 68.33 -133.64 -95.15
CA ARG A 122 67.29 -133.91 -94.15
C ARG A 122 67.68 -133.56 -92.71
N GLY A 123 68.97 -133.39 -92.42
CA GLY A 123 69.48 -133.15 -91.05
C GLY A 123 69.23 -131.73 -90.52
N HIS A 124 69.48 -130.70 -91.33
CA HIS A 124 69.54 -129.31 -90.84
C HIS A 124 68.19 -128.74 -90.37
N VAL A 125 67.09 -129.09 -91.04
CA VAL A 125 65.75 -128.53 -90.77
C VAL A 125 65.21 -128.92 -89.38
N SER A 126 65.74 -129.96 -88.75
CA SER A 126 65.30 -130.38 -87.41
C SER A 126 65.87 -129.51 -86.28
N HIS A 127 67.01 -128.85 -86.46
CA HIS A 127 67.73 -128.18 -85.37
C HIS A 127 67.20 -126.76 -85.09
N ASP A 128 66.91 -125.98 -86.14
CA ASP A 128 66.51 -124.58 -85.99
C ASP A 128 65.13 -124.41 -85.33
N CYS A 129 64.26 -125.42 -85.45
CA CYS A 129 62.94 -125.45 -84.81
C CYS A 129 63.01 -125.58 -83.28
N GLU A 130 64.01 -126.29 -82.75
CA GLU A 130 64.20 -126.44 -81.29
C GLU A 130 64.83 -125.20 -80.65
N LEU A 131 65.60 -124.42 -81.41
CA LEU A 131 66.28 -123.24 -80.90
C LEU A 131 65.31 -122.06 -80.66
N MET A 132 64.23 -121.94 -81.45
CA MET A 132 63.23 -120.89 -81.27
C MET A 132 62.32 -121.11 -80.05
N THR A 133 61.89 -122.35 -79.80
CA THR A 133 61.05 -122.65 -78.62
C THR A 133 61.78 -122.35 -77.30
N GLN A 134 63.10 -122.59 -77.23
CA GLN A 134 63.94 -122.19 -76.09
C GLN A 134 64.09 -120.67 -75.91
N LYS A 135 64.05 -119.87 -77.00
CA LYS A 135 64.07 -118.40 -76.90
C LYS A 135 62.74 -117.84 -76.40
N ILE A 136 61.62 -118.39 -76.88
CA ILE A 136 60.27 -117.95 -76.50
C ILE A 136 60.02 -118.20 -74.99
N THR A 137 60.45 -119.33 -74.44
CA THR A 137 60.31 -119.61 -73.00
C THR A 137 61.19 -118.69 -72.14
N LYS A 138 62.43 -118.39 -72.56
CA LYS A 138 63.30 -117.42 -71.86
C LYS A 138 62.70 -116.01 -71.83
N LEU A 139 62.22 -115.50 -72.97
CA LEU A 139 61.56 -114.18 -73.04
C LEU A 139 60.28 -114.14 -72.21
N SER A 140 59.50 -115.23 -72.19
CA SER A 140 58.29 -115.35 -71.35
C SER A 140 58.60 -115.33 -69.85
N HIS A 141 59.71 -115.94 -69.42
CA HIS A 141 60.15 -115.89 -68.02
C HIS A 141 60.67 -114.49 -67.64
N GLN A 142 61.47 -113.85 -68.51
CA GLN A 142 61.92 -112.47 -68.32
C GLN A 142 60.74 -111.47 -68.23
N LEU A 143 59.69 -111.66 -69.03
CA LEU A 143 58.46 -110.87 -68.92
C LEU A 143 57.74 -111.07 -67.58
N LYS A 144 57.71 -112.29 -67.03
CA LYS A 144 57.13 -112.52 -65.69
C LYS A 144 57.93 -111.84 -64.59
N VAL A 145 59.26 -112.00 -64.59
CA VAL A 145 60.15 -111.37 -63.60
C VAL A 145 60.07 -109.83 -63.68
N ASN A 146 60.01 -109.25 -64.90
CA ASN A 146 59.79 -107.81 -65.04
C ASN A 146 58.40 -107.36 -64.58
N GLN A 147 57.34 -108.15 -64.79
CA GLN A 147 56.02 -107.84 -64.25
C GLN A 147 55.96 -107.96 -62.72
N GLU A 148 56.70 -108.90 -62.12
CA GLU A 148 56.84 -109.03 -60.67
C GLU A 148 57.60 -107.82 -60.10
N HIS A 149 58.75 -107.47 -60.67
CA HIS A 149 59.49 -106.27 -60.30
C HIS A 149 58.67 -104.98 -60.48
N GLN A 150 57.85 -104.88 -61.53
CA GLN A 150 56.95 -103.75 -61.76
C GLN A 150 55.81 -103.71 -60.73
N ARG A 151 55.29 -104.86 -60.27
CA ARG A 151 54.32 -104.95 -59.16
C ARG A 151 54.96 -104.51 -57.85
N ASP A 152 56.15 -105.03 -57.52
CA ASP A 152 56.87 -104.67 -56.30
C ASP A 152 57.16 -103.17 -56.23
N LEU A 153 57.70 -102.60 -57.32
CA LEU A 153 57.94 -101.16 -57.46
C LEU A 153 56.64 -100.35 -57.33
N SER A 154 55.55 -100.81 -57.93
CA SER A 154 54.24 -100.16 -57.77
C SER A 154 53.70 -100.25 -56.34
N SER A 155 54.00 -101.32 -55.60
CA SER A 155 53.60 -101.48 -54.20
C SER A 155 54.40 -100.57 -53.26
N GLU A 156 55.71 -100.39 -53.51
CA GLU A 156 56.56 -99.46 -52.78
C GLU A 156 56.19 -98.00 -53.07
N LEU A 157 55.86 -97.68 -54.33
CA LEU A 157 55.28 -96.39 -54.69
C LEU A 157 53.92 -96.18 -54.02
N SER A 158 53.06 -97.20 -53.94
CA SER A 158 51.77 -97.12 -53.24
C SER A 158 51.94 -96.89 -51.73
N LYS A 159 52.90 -97.57 -51.07
CA LYS A 159 53.22 -97.35 -49.65
C LYS A 159 53.76 -95.93 -49.43
N LYS A 160 54.69 -95.47 -50.27
CA LYS A 160 55.24 -94.11 -50.18
C LYS A 160 54.19 -93.04 -50.45
N ASN A 161 53.23 -93.30 -51.35
CA ASN A 161 52.07 -92.43 -51.55
C ASN A 161 51.14 -92.44 -50.33
N SER A 162 50.88 -93.58 -49.68
CA SER A 162 50.12 -93.64 -48.40
C SER A 162 50.80 -92.80 -47.33
N MET A 163 52.09 -93.03 -47.07
CA MET A 163 52.89 -92.24 -46.13
C MET A 163 52.86 -90.75 -46.48
N MET A 164 52.97 -90.39 -47.78
CA MET A 164 52.88 -89.00 -48.22
C MET A 164 51.48 -88.41 -47.95
N HIS A 165 50.40 -89.15 -48.19
CA HIS A 165 49.04 -88.72 -47.85
C HIS A 165 48.82 -88.60 -46.34
N GLU A 166 49.42 -89.47 -45.52
CA GLU A 166 49.41 -89.39 -44.06
C GLU A 166 50.17 -88.15 -43.57
N TYR A 167 51.39 -87.89 -44.08
CA TYR A 167 52.14 -86.66 -43.79
C TYR A 167 51.42 -85.40 -44.27
N LEU A 168 50.78 -85.43 -45.44
CA LEU A 168 49.98 -84.31 -45.95
C LEU A 168 48.71 -84.07 -45.12
N ASN A 169 48.05 -85.13 -44.64
CA ASN A 169 46.88 -85.04 -43.77
C ASN A 169 47.26 -84.51 -42.37
N ILE A 170 48.37 -84.97 -41.80
CA ILE A 170 48.94 -84.43 -40.56
C ILE A 170 49.34 -82.97 -40.74
N ASN A 171 49.95 -82.61 -41.88
CA ASN A 171 50.30 -81.22 -42.19
C ASN A 171 49.04 -80.33 -42.40
N SER A 172 47.99 -80.84 -43.05
CA SER A 172 46.71 -80.12 -43.22
C SER A 172 46.05 -79.88 -41.87
N THR A 173 45.88 -80.92 -41.05
CA THR A 173 45.28 -80.79 -39.71
C THR A 173 46.13 -79.95 -38.75
N LEU A 174 47.47 -79.96 -38.86
CA LEU A 174 48.34 -79.02 -38.14
C LEU A 174 48.20 -77.57 -38.65
N GLN A 175 48.01 -77.36 -39.95
CA GLN A 175 47.74 -76.03 -40.51
C GLN A 175 46.36 -75.51 -40.11
N GLU A 176 45.32 -76.35 -40.19
CA GLU A 176 43.96 -76.05 -39.75
C GLU A 176 43.93 -75.67 -38.26
N THR A 177 44.50 -76.50 -37.39
CA THR A 177 44.58 -76.20 -35.94
C THR A 177 45.46 -74.98 -35.64
N THR A 178 46.54 -74.74 -36.41
CA THR A 178 47.33 -73.50 -36.28
C THR A 178 46.52 -72.28 -36.68
N ILE A 179 45.75 -72.36 -37.77
CA ILE A 179 44.88 -71.28 -38.26
C ILE A 179 43.74 -71.02 -37.27
N ASP A 180 43.14 -72.05 -36.69
CA ASP A 180 42.06 -71.89 -35.70
C ASP A 180 42.55 -71.37 -34.35
N LEU A 181 43.77 -71.76 -33.91
CA LEU A 181 44.43 -71.12 -32.78
C LEU A 181 44.77 -69.64 -33.08
N GLN A 182 45.25 -69.33 -34.29
CA GLN A 182 45.49 -67.95 -34.70
C GLN A 182 44.19 -67.13 -34.73
N ARG A 183 43.10 -67.67 -35.28
CA ARG A 183 41.75 -67.07 -35.28
C ARG A 183 41.28 -66.79 -33.85
N ALA A 184 41.30 -67.79 -32.98
CA ALA A 184 40.90 -67.64 -31.58
C ALA A 184 41.76 -66.60 -30.83
N LEU A 185 43.06 -66.51 -31.12
CA LEU A 185 43.94 -65.47 -30.58
C LEU A 185 43.64 -64.08 -31.16
N THR A 186 43.30 -63.95 -32.46
CA THR A 186 42.86 -62.67 -33.03
C THR A 186 41.49 -62.24 -32.50
N ASP A 187 40.54 -63.16 -32.34
CA ASP A 187 39.20 -62.85 -31.85
C ASP A 187 39.21 -62.49 -30.36
N THR A 188 40.01 -63.18 -29.55
CA THR A 188 40.18 -62.82 -28.13
C THR A 188 40.99 -61.54 -27.95
N THR A 189 42.00 -61.24 -28.79
CA THR A 189 42.69 -59.95 -28.72
C THR A 189 41.81 -58.79 -29.20
N LEU A 190 41.05 -58.95 -30.29
CA LEU A 190 40.05 -57.95 -30.73
C LEU A 190 38.93 -57.75 -29.70
N GLY A 191 38.46 -58.83 -29.07
CA GLY A 191 37.52 -58.77 -27.94
C GLY A 191 38.09 -58.00 -26.75
N ASN A 192 39.34 -58.27 -26.37
CA ASN A 192 40.05 -57.52 -25.33
C ASN A 192 40.26 -56.05 -25.71
N CYS A 193 40.53 -55.71 -26.97
CA CYS A 193 40.61 -54.32 -27.43
C CYS A 193 39.27 -53.60 -27.30
N ARG A 194 38.16 -54.22 -27.74
CA ARG A 194 36.80 -53.66 -27.56
C ARG A 194 36.46 -53.46 -26.10
N LEU A 195 36.71 -54.44 -25.23
CA LEU A 195 36.52 -54.31 -23.79
C LEU A 195 37.40 -53.21 -23.17
N GLN A 196 38.62 -52.99 -23.67
CA GLN A 196 39.45 -51.86 -23.25
C GLN A 196 38.90 -50.50 -23.73
N GLU A 197 38.29 -50.44 -24.92
CA GLU A 197 37.63 -49.23 -25.44
C GLU A 197 36.32 -48.92 -24.71
N GLU A 198 35.54 -49.93 -24.36
CA GLU A 198 34.38 -49.84 -23.48
C GLU A 198 34.79 -49.38 -22.07
N VAL A 199 35.79 -49.99 -21.45
CA VAL A 199 36.31 -49.56 -20.14
C VAL A 199 36.87 -48.13 -20.20
N ARG A 200 37.57 -47.74 -21.28
CA ARG A 200 38.06 -46.36 -21.47
C ARG A 200 36.89 -45.38 -21.59
N SER A 201 35.94 -45.62 -22.48
CA SER A 201 34.79 -44.73 -22.69
C SER A 201 33.87 -44.62 -21.45
N LEU A 202 33.67 -45.72 -20.72
CA LEU A 202 33.02 -45.69 -19.40
C LEU A 202 33.83 -44.91 -18.37
N SER A 203 35.16 -45.07 -18.33
CA SER A 203 36.02 -44.30 -17.41
C SER A 203 36.01 -42.80 -17.73
N GLU A 204 35.98 -42.43 -19.01
CA GLU A 204 35.83 -41.05 -19.46
C GLU A 204 34.45 -40.49 -19.13
N SER A 205 33.38 -41.25 -19.35
CA SER A 205 32.01 -40.86 -19.00
C SER A 205 31.88 -40.61 -17.50
N ASN A 206 32.41 -41.51 -16.68
CA ASN A 206 32.46 -41.37 -15.22
C ASN A 206 33.31 -40.15 -14.80
N ALA A 207 34.45 -39.91 -15.45
CA ALA A 207 35.29 -38.74 -15.18
C ALA A 207 34.64 -37.41 -15.61
N ARG A 208 33.82 -37.41 -16.67
CA ARG A 208 33.00 -36.24 -17.07
C ARG A 208 31.91 -35.98 -16.04
N GLY A 209 31.12 -36.99 -15.68
CA GLY A 209 30.08 -36.88 -14.65
C GLY A 209 30.62 -36.43 -13.29
N LEU A 210 31.80 -36.89 -12.87
CA LEU A 210 32.45 -36.41 -11.65
C LEU A 210 32.84 -34.92 -11.71
N ARG A 211 33.29 -34.41 -12.86
CA ARG A 211 33.56 -32.97 -13.05
C ARG A 211 32.27 -32.16 -13.02
N GLU A 212 31.22 -32.62 -13.69
CA GLU A 212 29.90 -31.98 -13.70
C GLU A 212 29.28 -31.93 -12.30
N LEU A 213 29.44 -32.98 -11.50
CA LEU A 213 29.06 -32.98 -10.07
C LEU A 213 29.88 -31.97 -9.26
N GLN A 214 31.22 -31.94 -9.42
CA GLN A 214 32.08 -30.96 -8.73
C GLN A 214 31.73 -29.51 -9.11
N GLU A 215 31.42 -29.24 -10.38
CA GLU A 215 30.93 -27.94 -10.83
C GLU A 215 29.55 -27.62 -10.23
N CYS A 216 28.61 -28.57 -10.20
CA CYS A 216 27.31 -28.39 -9.57
C CYS A 216 27.44 -28.10 -8.07
N GLU A 217 28.32 -28.80 -7.35
CA GLU A 217 28.63 -28.48 -5.95
C GLU A 217 29.26 -27.08 -5.81
N ALA A 218 30.19 -26.69 -6.69
CA ALA A 218 30.81 -25.37 -6.64
C ALA A 218 29.76 -24.26 -6.88
N ARG A 219 28.89 -24.44 -7.88
CA ARG A 219 27.74 -23.55 -8.16
C ARG A 219 26.82 -23.48 -6.92
N LEU A 220 26.46 -24.61 -6.32
CA LEU A 220 25.66 -24.67 -5.08
C LEU A 220 26.33 -23.94 -3.92
N ARG A 221 27.63 -24.13 -3.69
CA ARG A 221 28.41 -23.41 -2.65
C ARG A 221 28.41 -21.90 -2.88
N THR A 222 28.47 -21.42 -4.14
CA THR A 222 28.33 -19.98 -4.42
C THR A 222 26.90 -19.48 -4.22
N ALA A 223 25.88 -20.28 -4.54
CA ALA A 223 24.48 -19.94 -4.29
C ALA A 223 24.17 -19.86 -2.79
N GLN A 224 24.70 -20.80 -1.98
CA GLN A 224 24.60 -20.79 -0.53
C GLN A 224 25.22 -19.53 0.09
N ARG A 225 26.45 -19.16 -0.30
CA ARG A 225 27.09 -17.90 0.17
C ARG A 225 26.30 -16.65 -0.23
N ARG A 226 25.75 -16.61 -1.45
CA ARG A 226 24.86 -15.52 -1.90
C ARG A 226 23.59 -15.47 -1.06
N GLY A 227 22.96 -16.61 -0.78
CA GLY A 227 21.81 -16.73 0.12
C GLY A 227 22.09 -16.19 1.52
N GLN A 228 23.19 -16.63 2.15
CA GLN A 228 23.65 -16.13 3.45
C GLN A 228 23.92 -14.62 3.45
N THR A 229 24.54 -14.10 2.38
CA THR A 229 24.81 -12.66 2.23
C THR A 229 23.50 -11.87 2.11
N LEU A 230 22.53 -12.37 1.34
CA LEU A 230 21.21 -11.75 1.19
C LEU A 230 20.39 -11.84 2.48
N GLN A 231 20.48 -12.93 3.24
CA GLN A 231 19.85 -13.06 4.57
C GLN A 231 20.38 -11.97 5.52
N LEU A 232 21.70 -11.86 5.67
CA LEU A 232 22.32 -10.82 6.51
C LEU A 232 21.99 -9.40 6.04
N GLN A 233 21.88 -9.16 4.73
CA GLN A 233 21.43 -7.87 4.19
C GLN A 233 19.96 -7.58 4.50
N VAL A 234 19.06 -8.58 4.40
CA VAL A 234 17.65 -8.44 4.77
C VAL A 234 17.49 -8.19 6.27
N GLU A 235 18.21 -8.93 7.11
CA GLU A 235 18.23 -8.76 8.56
C GLU A 235 18.75 -7.36 8.97
N ALA A 236 19.85 -6.90 8.35
CA ALA A 236 20.37 -5.55 8.59
C ALA A 236 19.39 -4.45 8.14
N CYS A 237 18.76 -4.60 6.98
CA CYS A 237 17.72 -3.68 6.50
C CYS A 237 16.47 -3.69 7.38
N GLN A 238 16.07 -4.85 7.90
CA GLN A 238 14.97 -4.97 8.87
C GLN A 238 15.32 -4.26 10.18
N ALA A 239 16.49 -4.53 10.78
CA ALA A 239 16.93 -3.88 12.00
C ALA A 239 17.06 -2.35 11.85
N ALA A 240 17.58 -1.88 10.71
CA ALA A 240 17.64 -0.46 10.38
C ALA A 240 16.22 0.15 10.27
N ASN A 241 15.30 -0.48 9.54
CA ASN A 241 13.92 -0.03 9.42
C ASN A 241 13.20 -0.01 10.78
N GLU A 242 13.36 -1.05 11.61
CA GLU A 242 12.84 -1.06 12.98
C GLU A 242 13.39 0.09 13.83
N SER A 243 14.68 0.43 13.71
CA SER A 243 15.27 1.55 14.44
C SER A 243 14.65 2.89 14.02
N VAL A 244 14.48 3.11 12.71
CA VAL A 244 13.83 4.31 12.13
C VAL A 244 12.37 4.40 12.56
N ILE A 245 11.62 3.29 12.56
CA ILE A 245 10.22 3.25 13.02
C ILE A 245 10.17 3.55 14.53
N ARG A 246 11.03 2.95 15.35
CA ARG A 246 11.11 3.21 16.80
C ARG A 246 11.45 4.67 17.10
N GLU A 247 12.40 5.25 16.37
CA GLU A 247 12.78 6.66 16.56
C GLU A 247 11.71 7.64 16.08
N THR A 248 11.18 7.48 14.87
CA THR A 248 10.11 8.37 14.36
C THR A 248 8.87 8.30 15.24
N THR A 249 8.48 7.10 15.69
CA THR A 249 7.39 6.91 16.67
C THR A 249 7.67 7.64 17.99
N ARG A 250 8.88 7.52 18.55
CA ARG A 250 9.27 8.25 19.78
C ARG A 250 9.26 9.76 19.59
N ARG A 251 9.77 10.27 18.47
CA ARG A 251 9.80 11.72 18.14
C ARG A 251 8.38 12.27 18.01
N LEU A 252 7.53 11.63 17.19
CA LEU A 252 6.14 12.05 16.97
C LEU A 252 5.31 12.03 18.27
N TYR A 253 5.44 11.00 19.11
CA TYR A 253 4.78 11.01 20.42
C TYR A 253 5.35 12.08 21.36
N GLY A 254 6.69 12.26 21.39
CA GLY A 254 7.33 13.29 22.20
C GLY A 254 6.89 14.71 21.81
N GLU A 255 6.86 15.01 20.52
CA GLU A 255 6.36 16.26 19.94
C GLU A 255 4.87 16.47 20.25
N TYR A 256 4.03 15.43 20.11
CA TYR A 256 2.62 15.49 20.46
C TYR A 256 2.39 15.77 21.96
N TYR A 257 3.11 15.09 22.86
CA TYR A 257 3.00 15.34 24.30
C TYR A 257 3.57 16.71 24.70
N ALA A 258 4.63 17.19 24.04
CA ALA A 258 5.16 18.53 24.24
C ALA A 258 4.15 19.61 23.78
N GLN A 259 3.53 19.45 22.61
CA GLN A 259 2.47 20.36 22.14
C GLN A 259 1.25 20.34 23.06
N LEU A 260 0.79 19.16 23.50
CA LEU A 260 -0.35 19.04 24.42
C LEU A 260 -0.07 19.73 25.76
N THR A 261 1.08 19.46 26.39
CA THR A 261 1.46 20.10 27.66
C THR A 261 1.71 21.60 27.52
N GLN A 262 2.26 22.04 26.38
CA GLN A 262 2.37 23.47 26.06
C GLN A 262 0.99 24.13 25.95
N GLN A 263 0.04 23.56 25.18
CA GLN A 263 -1.31 24.09 25.06
C GLN A 263 -2.04 24.10 26.42
N GLU A 264 -1.92 23.04 27.22
CA GLU A 264 -2.47 23.05 28.59
C GLU A 264 -1.87 24.16 29.46
N SER A 265 -0.55 24.41 29.38
CA SER A 265 0.08 25.50 30.13
C SER A 265 -0.36 26.89 29.66
N GLN A 266 -0.55 27.08 28.35
CA GLN A 266 -1.07 28.31 27.75
C GLN A 266 -2.53 28.55 28.14
N HIS A 267 -3.37 27.51 28.11
CA HIS A 267 -4.74 27.62 28.61
C HIS A 267 -4.81 27.94 30.11
N ARG A 268 -3.95 27.32 30.95
CA ARG A 268 -3.89 27.62 32.38
C ARG A 268 -3.45 29.07 32.66
N THR A 269 -2.44 29.58 31.93
CA THR A 269 -2.00 30.98 32.05
C THR A 269 -3.07 31.96 31.56
N HIS A 270 -3.71 31.72 30.41
CA HIS A 270 -4.80 32.57 29.93
C HIS A 270 -6.03 32.57 30.85
N VAL A 271 -6.34 31.46 31.52
CA VAL A 271 -7.39 31.42 32.56
C VAL A 271 -6.97 32.23 33.78
N ALA A 272 -5.71 32.13 34.23
CA ALA A 272 -5.20 32.94 35.34
C ALA A 272 -5.20 34.45 35.00
N ASP A 273 -4.73 34.84 33.82
CA ASP A 273 -4.76 36.22 33.31
C ASP A 273 -6.19 36.77 33.25
N PHE A 274 -7.14 35.95 32.77
CA PHE A 274 -8.54 36.34 32.68
C PHE A 274 -9.15 36.53 34.07
N LEU A 275 -8.90 35.62 35.01
CA LEU A 275 -9.37 35.72 36.39
C LEU A 275 -8.75 36.94 37.11
N ALA A 276 -7.45 37.18 36.95
CA ALA A 276 -6.79 38.36 37.50
C ALA A 276 -7.45 39.66 36.99
N ARG A 277 -7.74 39.75 35.68
CA ARG A 277 -8.47 40.88 35.10
C ARG A 277 -9.91 41.01 35.62
N GLN A 278 -10.63 39.90 35.86
CA GLN A 278 -11.95 39.97 36.51
C GLN A 278 -11.83 40.56 37.92
N MET A 279 -10.88 40.08 38.74
CA MET A 279 -10.64 40.60 40.09
C MET A 279 -10.25 42.09 40.07
N GLU A 280 -9.43 42.53 39.10
CA GLU A 280 -9.12 43.95 38.90
C GLU A 280 -10.37 44.78 38.56
N TYR A 281 -11.25 44.30 37.67
CA TYR A 281 -12.48 45.00 37.32
C TYR A 281 -13.48 45.04 38.49
N GLU A 282 -13.62 43.93 39.23
CA GLU A 282 -14.47 43.86 40.44
C GLU A 282 -13.96 44.82 41.52
N ALA A 283 -12.64 44.84 41.80
CA ALA A 283 -12.05 45.76 42.76
C ALA A 283 -12.07 47.23 42.29
N ARG A 284 -12.08 47.50 40.97
CA ARG A 284 -12.30 48.85 40.42
C ARG A 284 -13.76 49.28 40.56
N LEU A 285 -14.70 48.36 40.36
CA LEU A 285 -16.13 48.61 40.54
C LEU A 285 -16.47 48.88 42.01
N GLN A 286 -15.93 48.08 42.95
CA GLN A 286 -16.09 48.27 44.39
C GLN A 286 -15.66 49.69 44.81
N ARG A 287 -14.44 50.11 44.47
CA ARG A 287 -13.95 51.48 44.75
C ARG A 287 -14.79 52.58 44.11
N ALA A 288 -15.45 52.30 42.98
CA ALA A 288 -16.33 53.25 42.31
C ALA A 288 -17.73 53.33 42.95
N ASP A 289 -18.31 52.22 43.42
CA ASP A 289 -19.53 52.24 44.24
C ASP A 289 -19.23 52.85 45.64
N GLU A 290 -18.09 52.57 46.27
CA GLU A 290 -17.64 53.20 47.54
C GLU A 290 -17.53 54.73 47.42
N ALA A 291 -16.75 55.22 46.44
CA ALA A 291 -16.60 56.65 46.20
C ALA A 291 -17.93 57.32 45.79
N ARG A 292 -18.80 56.60 45.07
CA ARG A 292 -20.16 57.04 44.78
C ARG A 292 -20.96 57.22 46.07
N GLU A 293 -20.98 56.23 46.96
CA GLU A 293 -21.70 56.33 48.23
C GLU A 293 -21.21 57.53 49.06
N ASP A 294 -19.92 57.85 49.05
CA ASP A 294 -19.41 59.07 49.71
C ASP A 294 -19.88 60.37 49.04
N THR A 295 -19.99 60.41 47.71
CA THR A 295 -20.64 61.55 47.01
C THR A 295 -22.13 61.63 47.28
N GLU A 296 -22.83 60.50 47.47
CA GLU A 296 -24.26 60.48 47.83
C GLU A 296 -24.48 60.92 49.30
N ARG A 297 -23.61 60.50 50.23
CA ARG A 297 -23.59 60.95 51.64
C ARG A 297 -23.41 62.47 51.73
N THR A 298 -22.37 63.00 51.09
CA THR A 298 -22.05 64.43 51.11
C THR A 298 -23.09 65.29 50.38
N LEU A 299 -23.66 64.80 49.27
CA LEU A 299 -24.80 65.44 48.60
C LEU A 299 -26.04 65.48 49.52
N ALA A 300 -26.37 64.38 50.20
CA ALA A 300 -27.51 64.33 51.13
C ALA A 300 -27.34 65.30 52.32
N GLU A 301 -26.12 65.46 52.84
CA GLU A 301 -25.82 66.52 53.82
C GLU A 301 -26.03 67.92 53.24
N SER A 302 -25.52 68.20 52.04
CA SER A 302 -25.69 69.51 51.40
C SER A 302 -27.17 69.83 51.14
N GLN A 303 -27.97 68.83 50.76
CA GLN A 303 -29.42 68.99 50.60
C GLN A 303 -30.15 69.24 51.93
N ARG A 304 -29.70 68.65 53.05
CA ARG A 304 -30.25 68.95 54.39
C ARG A 304 -29.94 70.40 54.77
N ARG A 305 -28.70 70.85 54.59
CA ARG A 305 -28.28 72.25 54.83
C ARG A 305 -29.05 73.24 53.96
N SER A 306 -29.33 72.90 52.69
CA SER A 306 -30.13 73.74 51.78
C SER A 306 -31.56 73.90 52.29
N ARG A 307 -32.23 72.80 52.64
CA ARG A 307 -33.59 72.81 53.22
C ARG A 307 -33.70 73.59 54.53
N GLU A 308 -32.67 73.56 55.36
CA GLU A 308 -32.62 74.38 56.58
C GLU A 308 -32.49 75.88 56.28
N LEU A 309 -31.65 76.25 55.30
CA LEU A 309 -31.53 77.64 54.83
C LEU A 309 -32.83 78.13 54.16
N GLU A 310 -33.51 77.29 53.38
CA GLU A 310 -34.82 77.58 52.79
C GLU A 310 -35.87 77.88 53.88
N ARG A 311 -35.93 77.05 54.93
CA ARG A 311 -36.82 77.27 56.09
C ARG A 311 -36.52 78.58 56.82
N LEU A 312 -35.25 78.90 57.04
CA LEU A 312 -34.83 80.16 57.69
C LEU A 312 -35.13 81.38 56.82
N LEU A 313 -34.99 81.27 55.49
CA LEU A 313 -35.35 82.33 54.56
C LEU A 313 -36.87 82.57 54.51
N SER A 314 -37.70 81.52 54.60
CA SER A 314 -39.15 81.65 54.74
C SER A 314 -39.51 82.45 55.99
N GLY A 315 -39.00 82.04 57.17
CA GLY A 315 -39.28 82.75 58.42
C GLY A 315 -38.91 84.25 58.40
N LEU A 316 -37.80 84.60 57.75
CA LEU A 316 -37.41 86.01 57.56
C LEU A 316 -38.30 86.77 56.55
N GLN A 317 -38.94 86.07 55.61
CA GLN A 317 -39.95 86.65 54.71
C GLN A 317 -41.28 86.86 55.45
N ASP A 318 -41.70 85.87 56.26
CA ASP A 318 -42.89 85.92 57.12
C ASP A 318 -42.78 87.06 58.15
N GLU A 319 -41.64 87.19 58.84
CA GLU A 319 -41.35 88.29 59.76
C GLU A 319 -41.40 89.66 59.05
N ARG A 320 -40.79 89.77 57.86
CA ARG A 320 -40.82 91.00 57.06
C ARG A 320 -42.26 91.39 56.69
N GLU A 321 -43.10 90.44 56.29
CA GLU A 321 -44.51 90.71 56.00
C GLU A 321 -45.32 91.10 57.24
N LEU A 322 -45.05 90.49 58.39
CA LEU A 322 -45.66 90.88 59.66
C LEU A 322 -45.28 92.32 60.04
N PHE A 323 -44.01 92.71 59.91
CA PHE A 323 -43.58 94.08 60.17
C PHE A 323 -44.17 95.09 59.18
N LEU A 324 -44.31 94.73 57.89
CA LEU A 324 -44.96 95.59 56.89
C LEU A 324 -46.44 95.84 57.23
N ARG A 325 -47.21 94.78 57.53
CA ARG A 325 -48.62 94.91 57.95
C ARG A 325 -48.74 95.73 59.23
N ARG A 326 -47.84 95.54 60.20
CA ARG A 326 -47.83 96.35 61.44
C ARG A 326 -47.45 97.81 61.19
N GLN A 327 -46.62 98.11 60.19
CA GLN A 327 -46.35 99.48 59.76
C GLN A 327 -47.60 100.11 59.16
N GLU A 328 -48.29 99.42 58.23
CA GLU A 328 -49.54 99.86 57.62
C GLU A 328 -50.64 100.14 58.67
N GLU A 329 -50.78 99.27 59.68
CA GLU A 329 -51.68 99.47 60.83
C GLU A 329 -51.37 100.80 61.56
N VAL A 330 -50.11 101.02 61.96
CA VAL A 330 -49.72 102.20 62.76
C VAL A 330 -49.77 103.49 61.94
N GLU A 331 -49.43 103.45 60.65
CA GLU A 331 -49.60 104.57 59.72
C GLU A 331 -51.08 104.95 59.53
N SER A 332 -52.00 103.96 59.55
CA SER A 332 -53.44 104.21 59.52
C SER A 332 -53.96 104.85 60.82
N GLU A 333 -53.50 104.38 61.99
CA GLU A 333 -53.82 105.01 63.29
C GLU A 333 -53.31 106.45 63.35
N LEU A 334 -52.06 106.68 62.92
CA LEU A 334 -51.45 108.00 62.91
C LEU A 334 -52.23 108.95 61.98
N SER A 335 -52.60 108.50 60.79
CA SER A 335 -53.40 109.26 59.82
C SER A 335 -54.77 109.66 60.38
N LEU A 336 -55.43 108.75 61.11
CA LEU A 336 -56.72 109.01 61.76
C LEU A 336 -56.63 110.06 62.89
N ILE A 337 -55.52 110.10 63.63
CA ILE A 337 -55.29 111.11 64.69
C ILE A 337 -54.89 112.46 64.06
N GLN A 338 -54.01 112.46 63.06
CA GLN A 338 -53.59 113.67 62.35
C GLN A 338 -54.75 114.36 61.58
N ALA A 339 -55.73 113.59 61.10
CA ALA A 339 -56.93 114.11 60.45
C ALA A 339 -57.91 114.84 61.42
N ARG A 340 -57.65 114.83 62.73
CA ARG A 340 -58.55 115.38 63.75
C ARG A 340 -58.15 116.82 64.11
N PRO A 341 -58.97 117.85 63.79
CA PRO A 341 -58.54 119.26 63.81
C PRO A 341 -58.39 119.90 65.21
N SER A 342 -58.43 119.13 66.30
CA SER A 342 -58.43 119.63 67.68
C SER A 342 -57.73 118.68 68.65
N GLY A 343 -56.49 118.27 68.33
CA GLY A 343 -55.70 117.32 69.13
C GLY A 343 -55.26 117.86 70.49
N SER A 344 -55.61 117.13 71.55
CA SER A 344 -55.17 117.36 72.93
C SER A 344 -53.67 117.11 73.14
N GLN A 345 -53.12 117.57 74.27
CA GLN A 345 -51.74 117.24 74.69
C GLN A 345 -51.50 115.73 74.86
N GLY A 346 -52.55 114.93 75.07
CA GLY A 346 -52.46 113.47 75.09
C GLY A 346 -52.36 112.86 73.68
N GLU A 347 -53.18 113.35 72.75
CA GLU A 347 -53.15 112.91 71.34
C GLU A 347 -51.82 113.27 70.67
N LYS A 348 -51.23 114.43 70.97
CA LYS A 348 -49.89 114.81 70.47
C LYS A 348 -48.79 113.83 70.91
N LYS A 349 -48.75 113.48 72.20
CA LYS A 349 -47.80 112.48 72.72
C LYS A 349 -48.03 111.09 72.14
N ARG A 350 -49.28 110.74 71.80
CA ARG A 350 -49.58 109.49 71.08
C ARG A 350 -49.09 109.55 69.63
N CYS A 351 -49.21 110.67 68.92
CA CYS A 351 -48.57 110.84 67.60
C CYS A 351 -47.05 110.68 67.69
N GLU A 352 -46.38 111.37 68.62
CA GLU A 352 -44.94 111.27 68.83
C GLU A 352 -44.48 109.81 69.10
N GLN A 353 -45.28 109.04 69.84
CA GLN A 353 -45.03 107.62 70.10
C GLN A 353 -45.24 106.75 68.85
N LEU A 354 -46.35 106.91 68.12
CA LEU A 354 -46.65 106.16 66.90
C LEU A 354 -45.65 106.48 65.78
N GLU A 355 -45.22 107.74 65.65
CA GLU A 355 -44.16 108.17 64.72
C GLU A 355 -42.81 107.52 65.07
N GLY A 356 -42.49 107.39 66.36
CA GLY A 356 -41.33 106.61 66.84
C GLY A 356 -41.43 105.11 66.55
N GLU A 357 -42.62 104.51 66.67
CA GLU A 357 -42.87 103.11 66.30
C GLU A 357 -42.74 102.89 64.78
N VAL A 358 -43.29 103.79 63.95
CA VAL A 358 -43.16 103.77 62.48
C VAL A 358 -41.69 103.89 62.07
N ALA A 359 -40.91 104.76 62.70
CA ALA A 359 -39.47 104.87 62.44
C ALA A 359 -38.73 103.56 62.80
N CYS A 360 -39.02 102.98 63.97
CA CYS A 360 -38.44 101.71 64.42
C CYS A 360 -38.79 100.52 63.49
N LEU A 361 -40.03 100.47 62.99
CA LEU A 361 -40.47 99.46 62.02
C LEU A 361 -39.78 99.66 60.66
N HIS A 362 -39.71 100.89 60.15
CA HIS A 362 -38.96 101.23 58.94
C HIS A 362 -37.49 100.79 59.01
N GLU A 363 -36.81 100.98 60.15
CA GLU A 363 -35.42 100.56 60.30
C GLU A 363 -35.26 99.02 60.33
N LYS A 364 -36.16 98.30 60.99
CA LYS A 364 -36.20 96.82 60.96
C LYS A 364 -36.44 96.30 59.54
N ILE A 365 -37.42 96.86 58.82
CA ILE A 365 -37.72 96.49 57.44
C ILE A 365 -36.55 96.83 56.51
N ARG A 366 -35.89 97.99 56.69
CA ARG A 366 -34.67 98.38 55.97
C ARG A 366 -33.53 97.38 56.21
N HIS A 367 -33.35 96.92 57.46
CA HIS A 367 -32.33 95.94 57.81
C HIS A 367 -32.62 94.56 57.20
N LEU A 368 -33.86 94.06 57.33
CA LEU A 368 -34.30 92.80 56.72
C LEU A 368 -34.17 92.82 55.19
N ASN A 369 -34.58 93.91 54.53
CA ASN A 369 -34.39 94.07 53.08
C ASN A 369 -32.89 94.10 52.71
N GLY A 370 -32.03 94.71 53.52
CA GLY A 370 -30.58 94.64 53.35
C GLY A 370 -30.03 93.21 53.44
N ILE A 371 -30.50 92.41 54.40
CA ILE A 371 -30.16 90.99 54.51
C ILE A 371 -30.64 90.23 53.27
N ILE A 372 -31.91 90.37 52.89
CA ILE A 372 -32.52 89.69 51.73
C ILE A 372 -31.74 89.99 50.43
N ILE A 373 -31.44 91.27 50.16
CA ILE A 373 -30.63 91.68 49.00
C ILE A 373 -29.22 91.08 49.06
N SER A 374 -28.62 90.94 50.24
CA SER A 374 -27.32 90.29 50.40
C SER A 374 -27.35 88.79 50.10
N GLN A 375 -28.47 88.10 50.39
CA GLN A 375 -28.64 86.67 50.10
C GLN A 375 -28.99 86.43 48.63
N ASP A 376 -29.88 87.24 48.03
CA ASP A 376 -30.21 87.21 46.59
C ASP A 376 -28.95 87.34 45.71
N ARG A 377 -28.04 88.26 46.06
CA ARG A 377 -26.73 88.39 45.38
C ARG A 377 -25.86 87.13 45.48
N LYS A 378 -25.89 86.42 46.61
CA LYS A 378 -25.17 85.14 46.77
C LYS A 378 -25.83 84.03 45.94
N ILE A 379 -27.16 83.98 45.91
CA ILE A 379 -27.93 83.01 45.11
C ILE A 379 -27.62 83.21 43.62
N LYS A 380 -27.60 84.45 43.12
CA LYS A 380 -27.17 84.79 41.75
C LYS A 380 -25.73 84.34 41.46
N GLY A 381 -24.79 84.62 42.37
CA GLY A 381 -23.41 84.14 42.26
C GLY A 381 -23.23 82.61 42.39
N VAL A 382 -24.26 81.87 42.83
CA VAL A 382 -24.32 80.40 42.76
C VAL A 382 -24.96 79.95 41.44
N LEU A 383 -26.01 80.63 40.97
CA LEU A 383 -26.66 80.36 39.68
C LEU A 383 -25.65 80.46 38.53
N GLU A 384 -24.86 81.54 38.46
CA GLU A 384 -23.79 81.68 37.47
C GLU A 384 -22.73 80.56 37.54
N LYS A 385 -22.50 79.95 38.72
CA LYS A 385 -21.60 78.79 38.86
C LYS A 385 -22.25 77.53 38.32
N VAL A 386 -23.55 77.34 38.58
CA VAL A 386 -24.35 76.24 38.00
C VAL A 386 -24.39 76.35 36.48
N GLU A 387 -24.62 77.54 35.91
CA GLU A 387 -24.63 77.78 34.46
C GLU A 387 -23.26 77.47 33.81
N ARG A 388 -22.15 77.91 34.42
CA ARG A 388 -20.79 77.55 33.96
C ARG A 388 -20.56 76.03 33.99
N LEU A 389 -20.99 75.35 35.06
CA LEU A 389 -20.85 73.89 35.17
C LEU A 389 -21.78 73.13 34.21
N GLN A 390 -22.96 73.67 33.89
CA GLN A 390 -23.85 73.13 32.86
C GLN A 390 -23.23 73.24 31.46
N TRP A 391 -22.56 74.36 31.16
CA TRP A 391 -21.82 74.51 29.90
C TRP A 391 -20.64 73.53 29.79
N GLU A 392 -19.86 73.36 30.86
CA GLU A 392 -18.82 72.33 30.93
C GLU A 392 -19.37 70.91 30.75
N LEU A 393 -20.54 70.61 31.33
CA LEU A 393 -21.20 69.32 31.19
C LEU A 393 -21.63 69.09 29.74
N GLN A 394 -22.26 70.08 29.09
CA GLN A 394 -22.65 70.01 27.67
C GLN A 394 -21.44 69.77 26.74
N GLN A 395 -20.27 70.39 27.02
CA GLN A 395 -19.05 70.09 26.27
C GLN A 395 -18.55 68.65 26.48
N LYS A 396 -18.63 68.14 27.71
CA LYS A 396 -18.26 66.75 28.03
C LYS A 396 -19.24 65.75 27.39
N ASP A 397 -20.54 66.03 27.38
CA ASP A 397 -21.55 65.22 26.70
C ASP A 397 -21.37 65.20 25.18
N ALA A 398 -21.01 66.34 24.57
CA ALA A 398 -20.66 66.41 23.15
C ALA A 398 -19.41 65.56 22.83
N MET A 399 -18.39 65.57 23.70
CA MET A 399 -17.22 64.71 23.58
C MET A 399 -17.58 63.22 23.74
N ILE A 400 -18.44 62.87 24.70
CA ILE A 400 -18.96 61.51 24.88
C ILE A 400 -19.72 61.04 23.64
N SER A 401 -20.57 61.88 23.05
CA SER A 401 -21.31 61.56 21.82
C SER A 401 -20.37 61.31 20.62
N ASN A 402 -19.33 62.14 20.46
CA ASN A 402 -18.30 61.94 19.43
C ASN A 402 -17.54 60.60 19.63
N LEU A 403 -17.17 60.27 20.86
CA LEU A 403 -16.52 59.00 21.20
C LEU A 403 -17.45 57.80 20.97
N GLN A 404 -18.74 57.91 21.29
CA GLN A 404 -19.74 56.88 21.00
C GLN A 404 -19.89 56.65 19.48
N GLN A 405 -19.93 57.71 18.68
CA GLN A 405 -19.95 57.61 17.22
C GLN A 405 -18.69 56.90 16.69
N LYS A 406 -17.51 57.23 17.23
CA LYS A 406 -16.24 56.59 16.88
C LYS A 406 -16.17 55.12 17.28
N VAL A 407 -16.76 54.74 18.42
CA VAL A 407 -16.91 53.33 18.81
C VAL A 407 -17.84 52.61 17.81
N ALA A 408 -18.98 53.18 17.47
CA ALA A 408 -19.93 52.58 16.52
C ALA A 408 -19.32 52.36 15.12
N THR A 409 -18.47 53.28 14.62
CA THR A 409 -17.74 53.07 13.36
C THR A 409 -16.73 51.91 13.46
N LEU A 410 -15.95 51.86 14.56
CA LEU A 410 -14.98 50.79 14.78
C LEU A 410 -15.64 49.42 14.99
N GLU A 411 -16.81 49.37 15.63
CA GLU A 411 -17.61 48.14 15.76
C GLU A 411 -18.13 47.65 14.40
N ALA A 412 -18.57 48.56 13.52
CA ALA A 412 -19.01 48.23 12.17
C ALA A 412 -17.85 47.71 11.29
N GLU A 413 -16.68 48.35 11.35
CA GLU A 413 -15.45 47.88 10.69
C GLU A 413 -15.04 46.49 11.20
N ASN A 414 -15.01 46.30 12.52
CA ASN A 414 -14.65 45.03 13.16
C ASN A 414 -15.63 43.91 12.77
N ALA A 415 -16.93 44.21 12.67
CA ALA A 415 -17.94 43.28 12.17
C ALA A 415 -17.75 42.94 10.67
N ALA A 416 -17.35 43.91 9.84
CA ALA A 416 -17.04 43.67 8.42
C ALA A 416 -15.78 42.80 8.25
N LEU A 417 -14.73 43.04 9.04
CA LEU A 417 -13.52 42.21 9.05
C LEU A 417 -13.80 40.78 9.53
N LYS A 418 -14.63 40.61 10.57
CA LYS A 418 -15.09 39.29 11.03
C LYS A 418 -15.85 38.52 9.94
N ARG A 419 -16.74 39.17 9.18
CA ARG A 419 -17.43 38.52 8.04
C ARG A 419 -16.45 38.07 6.95
N ARG A 420 -15.48 38.90 6.58
CA ARG A 420 -14.42 38.52 5.61
C ARG A 420 -13.60 37.33 6.09
N LEU A 421 -13.28 37.26 7.38
CA LEU A 421 -12.57 36.12 7.98
C LEU A 421 -13.45 34.85 8.00
N GLU A 422 -14.74 34.97 8.31
CA GLU A 422 -15.68 33.85 8.20
C GLU A 422 -15.78 33.33 6.76
N GLU A 423 -15.89 34.23 5.77
CA GLU A 423 -15.93 33.93 4.34
C GLU A 423 -14.65 33.21 3.88
N GLN A 424 -13.46 33.71 4.24
CA GLN A 424 -12.19 33.04 3.99
C GLN A 424 -12.12 31.66 4.66
N SER A 425 -12.60 31.52 5.90
CA SER A 425 -12.64 30.23 6.60
C SER A 425 -13.60 29.21 5.97
N ARG A 426 -14.66 29.69 5.30
CA ARG A 426 -15.59 28.86 4.51
C ARG A 426 -14.95 28.46 3.18
N ALA A 427 -14.29 29.40 2.50
CA ALA A 427 -13.58 29.16 1.24
C ALA A 427 -12.47 28.11 1.41
N ALA A 428 -11.68 28.17 2.48
CA ALA A 428 -10.67 27.15 2.83
C ALA A 428 -11.31 25.75 2.95
N LYS A 429 -12.38 25.63 3.76
CA LYS A 429 -13.11 24.36 3.99
C LYS A 429 -13.81 23.81 2.75
N THR A 430 -14.06 24.63 1.74
CA THR A 430 -14.55 24.17 0.42
C THR A 430 -13.41 23.83 -0.54
N SER A 431 -12.24 24.48 -0.42
CA SER A 431 -11.05 24.17 -1.20
C SER A 431 -10.47 22.80 -0.83
N GLU A 432 -10.36 22.51 0.48
CA GLU A 432 -10.02 21.18 1.02
C GLU A 432 -10.94 20.06 0.52
N ARG A 433 -12.20 20.41 0.19
CA ARG A 433 -13.22 19.46 -0.29
C ARG A 433 -13.24 19.28 -1.81
N SER A 434 -12.36 19.99 -2.53
CA SER A 434 -12.38 20.09 -4.00
C SER A 434 -11.09 19.58 -4.67
N THR A 435 -10.20 18.92 -3.93
CA THR A 435 -9.08 18.16 -4.51
C THR A 435 -9.53 16.76 -4.95
N PRO A 436 -9.44 16.40 -6.25
CA PRO A 436 -9.77 15.05 -6.71
C PRO A 436 -8.78 13.99 -6.19
N ASN A 437 -9.22 12.74 -6.12
CA ASN A 437 -8.48 11.62 -5.55
C ASN A 437 -7.05 11.46 -6.09
N LEU A 438 -6.07 11.45 -5.18
CA LEU A 438 -4.89 10.59 -5.29
C LEU A 438 -4.91 9.61 -4.11
N SER A 439 -5.14 8.34 -4.42
CA SER A 439 -5.34 7.29 -3.41
C SER A 439 -4.01 6.89 -2.76
N ILE A 440 -3.71 7.43 -1.58
CA ILE A 440 -2.67 6.93 -0.69
C ILE A 440 -3.34 6.07 0.40
N PRO A 441 -3.10 4.75 0.48
CA PRO A 441 -3.69 3.89 1.50
C PRO A 441 -3.16 4.22 2.91
N SER A 442 -3.89 5.06 3.65
CA SER A 442 -3.64 5.30 5.07
C SER A 442 -3.93 4.02 5.87
N TYR A 443 -2.89 3.30 6.27
CA TYR A 443 -2.99 2.25 7.29
C TYR A 443 -3.74 2.77 8.51
N GLN A 444 -4.77 2.04 8.97
CA GLN A 444 -5.42 2.29 10.24
C GLN A 444 -4.85 1.35 11.32
N PRO A 445 -4.12 1.86 12.33
CA PRO A 445 -3.77 1.08 13.50
C PRO A 445 -5.05 0.75 14.28
N HIS A 446 -5.38 -0.54 14.35
CA HIS A 446 -6.55 -1.05 15.06
C HIS A 446 -6.24 -1.11 16.55
N LEU A 447 -6.47 0.00 17.26
CA LEU A 447 -6.42 0.04 18.72
C LEU A 447 -7.66 -0.64 19.35
N PRO A 448 -7.50 -1.34 20.50
CA PRO A 448 -8.57 -2.09 21.13
C PRO A 448 -9.67 -1.19 21.73
N PRO A 449 -10.92 -1.67 21.83
CA PRO A 449 -12.07 -0.90 22.32
C PRO A 449 -12.09 -0.76 23.85
N ALA A 450 -11.05 -0.15 24.42
CA ALA A 450 -10.85 -0.03 25.86
C ALA A 450 -10.34 1.36 26.30
N LEU A 451 -10.93 2.44 25.78
CA LEU A 451 -10.98 3.74 26.46
C LEU A 451 -12.17 4.54 25.92
N THR A 452 -13.24 4.65 26.71
CA THR A 452 -14.45 5.38 26.31
C THR A 452 -14.10 6.83 26.01
N ARG A 453 -14.35 7.26 24.78
CA ARG A 453 -14.21 8.64 24.30
C ARG A 453 -14.88 9.60 25.29
N ARG A 454 -14.09 10.25 26.16
CA ARG A 454 -14.55 11.42 26.91
C ARG A 454 -14.88 12.49 25.89
N GLN A 455 -16.16 12.60 25.54
CA GLN A 455 -16.68 13.77 24.86
C GLN A 455 -16.30 14.96 25.72
N TRP A 456 -15.60 15.94 25.13
CA TRP A 456 -15.67 17.30 25.63
C TRP A 456 -17.05 17.86 25.26
N SER A 457 -18.09 17.29 25.88
CA SER A 457 -19.31 18.03 26.11
C SER A 457 -18.90 19.26 26.92
N VAL A 458 -19.05 20.43 26.32
CA VAL A 458 -19.27 21.65 27.09
C VAL A 458 -20.70 21.52 27.63
N GLU A 459 -20.84 20.66 28.63
CA GLU A 459 -22.12 20.37 29.28
C GLU A 459 -22.45 21.58 30.15
N SER A 460 -23.10 22.55 29.53
CA SER A 460 -23.56 23.79 30.15
C SER A 460 -24.76 23.52 31.06
N SER A 461 -24.58 22.62 32.03
CA SER A 461 -25.55 22.21 33.04
C SER A 461 -25.71 23.30 34.10
N SER A 462 -26.19 24.46 33.64
CA SER A 462 -26.64 25.58 34.46
C SER A 462 -28.03 25.30 35.05
N GLU A 463 -28.17 24.13 35.70
CA GLU A 463 -29.39 23.75 36.43
C GLU A 463 -29.08 23.74 37.93
N ASN A 464 -29.80 24.60 38.66
CA ASN A 464 -29.60 24.97 40.07
C ASN A 464 -28.39 25.92 40.35
N GLY A 465 -28.62 27.03 41.06
CA GLY A 465 -27.54 27.69 41.83
C GLY A 465 -27.00 29.08 41.44
N ASP A 466 -27.74 29.92 40.69
CA ASP A 466 -27.42 31.36 40.48
C ASP A 466 -26.00 31.69 39.94
N SER A 467 -25.86 31.61 38.61
CA SER A 467 -24.74 32.18 37.84
C SER A 467 -24.40 33.63 38.25
N PRO A 468 -23.12 34.06 38.25
CA PRO A 468 -22.74 35.44 38.55
C PRO A 468 -23.46 36.50 37.70
N LEU A 469 -23.71 36.21 36.42
CA LEU A 469 -24.48 37.09 35.52
C LEU A 469 -25.98 37.14 35.87
N ALA A 470 -26.52 36.09 36.49
CA ALA A 470 -27.87 36.10 37.05
C ALA A 470 -27.93 36.90 38.36
N ARG A 471 -26.89 36.84 39.20
CA ARG A 471 -26.75 37.68 40.41
C ARG A 471 -26.65 39.15 40.05
N LEU A 472 -25.82 39.53 39.08
CA LEU A 472 -25.73 40.90 38.55
C LEU A 472 -27.05 41.38 37.93
N ARG A 473 -27.81 40.51 37.24
CA ARG A 473 -29.16 40.84 36.75
C ARG A 473 -30.18 41.00 37.88
N LYS A 474 -30.14 40.17 38.93
CA LYS A 474 -30.97 40.31 40.13
C LYS A 474 -30.68 41.62 40.87
N LEU A 475 -29.40 41.93 41.12
CA LEU A 475 -28.95 43.19 41.73
C LEU A 475 -29.34 44.41 40.89
N ARG A 476 -29.23 44.33 39.55
CA ARG A 476 -29.68 45.42 38.67
C ARG A 476 -31.21 45.57 38.67
N ALA A 477 -31.97 44.49 38.84
CA ALA A 477 -33.43 44.55 38.95
C ALA A 477 -33.91 45.12 40.30
N SER A 478 -33.23 44.77 41.41
CA SER A 478 -33.54 45.35 42.72
C SER A 478 -33.13 46.83 42.84
N ARG A 479 -32.06 47.26 42.15
CA ARG A 479 -31.66 48.70 42.03
C ARG A 479 -32.57 49.52 41.08
N ILE A 480 -33.65 48.93 40.53
CA ILE A 480 -34.59 49.57 39.58
C ILE A 480 -36.04 49.68 40.13
N GLN A 481 -36.37 49.03 41.26
CA GLN A 481 -37.62 49.39 41.95
C GLN A 481 -37.46 50.74 42.65
N PRO A 482 -38.34 51.73 42.44
CA PRO A 482 -38.43 52.87 43.33
C PRO A 482 -38.88 52.34 44.70
N GLY A 483 -38.16 52.72 45.76
CA GLY A 483 -38.58 52.39 47.12
C GLY A 483 -39.97 52.98 47.41
N PRO A 484 -40.79 52.36 48.28
CA PRO A 484 -42.10 52.88 48.64
C PRO A 484 -41.92 54.22 49.36
N GLY A 485 -42.11 55.32 48.62
CA GLY A 485 -42.05 56.67 49.16
C GLY A 485 -43.05 56.85 50.29
N SER A 486 -42.62 57.57 51.34
CA SER A 486 -43.39 57.79 52.56
C SER A 486 -44.80 58.30 52.25
N LYS A 487 -45.80 57.47 52.53
CA LYS A 487 -47.16 57.97 52.77
C LYS A 487 -47.23 58.41 54.22
N GLU A 488 -46.76 59.64 54.47
CA GLU A 488 -46.96 60.30 55.75
C GLU A 488 -48.45 60.52 56.01
N ALA A 489 -48.82 60.62 57.29
CA ALA A 489 -50.21 60.49 57.71
C ALA A 489 -50.94 61.84 57.72
N GLU A 490 -51.71 62.11 56.68
CA GLU A 490 -52.82 63.07 56.74
C GLU A 490 -54.14 62.34 57.07
N ARG A 491 -54.53 62.34 58.34
CA ARG A 491 -55.92 62.14 58.80
C ARG A 491 -56.07 62.41 60.30
N ASN A 492 -56.60 63.60 60.61
CA ASN A 492 -57.14 64.04 61.91
C ASN A 492 -56.06 64.15 63.01
N ASP A 493 -56.03 65.20 63.84
CA ASP A 493 -57.10 66.16 64.18
C ASP A 493 -56.86 67.61 63.67
#